data_AF-A0A150N0P8-F1
#
_entry.id   AF-A0A150N0P8-F1
#
_cell.length_a   1.000
_cell.length_b   1.000
_cell.length_c   1.000
_cell.angle_alpha   90.00
_cell.angle_beta   90.00
_cell.angle_gamma   90.00
#
_symmetry.space_group_name_H-M   'P 1'
#
loop_
_entity.id
_entity.type
_entity.pdbx_description
1 polymer ?
#
loop_
_entity_poly.entity_id
_entity_poly.type
_entity_poly.pdbx_seq_one_letter_code
_entity_poly.pdbx_strand_id
1 'polypeptide(L)'
;MEAHRSIHHGAFVEAKRLTELLETLYADGRCGHAAEVADALVEHWETRIIAHAEAEEEGFYREKAKERGELSEVIAQLKRDHDMMRTLIAEIRKRLPEQIDREVLTRFHTLLHINRIHSTDEEALLF
;
A
#
# COMPACT_ATOMS: atom_id res chain seq x y z
N MET A 1 9.75 -4.27 -16.72
CA MET A 1 10.40 -3.27 -15.85
C MET A 1 9.70 -1.92 -15.92
N GLU A 2 9.76 -1.15 -17.01
CA GLU A 2 9.18 0.22 -17.05
C GLU A 2 7.67 0.27 -16.76
N ALA A 3 6.88 -0.64 -17.34
CA ALA A 3 5.44 -0.69 -17.09
C ALA A 3 5.11 -0.99 -15.61
N HIS A 4 5.87 -1.89 -14.99
CA HIS A 4 5.69 -2.29 -13.59
C HIS A 4 6.06 -1.15 -12.63
N ARG A 5 7.22 -0.51 -12.84
CA ARG A 5 7.61 0.73 -12.14
C ARG A 5 6.56 1.82 -12.28
N SER A 6 5.99 2.00 -13.48
CA SER A 6 4.96 3.02 -13.71
C SER A 6 3.68 2.75 -12.90
N ILE A 7 3.30 1.48 -12.70
CA ILE A 7 2.14 1.09 -11.88
C ILE A 7 2.41 1.43 -10.41
N HIS A 8 3.55 0.98 -9.87
CA HIS A 8 3.98 1.29 -8.49
C HIS A 8 4.04 2.79 -8.24
N HIS A 9 4.71 3.52 -9.12
CA HIS A 9 4.87 4.97 -8.98
C HIS A 9 3.51 5.70 -9.02
N GLY A 10 2.65 5.37 -9.98
CA GLY A 10 1.34 6.01 -10.11
C GLY A 10 0.46 5.76 -8.89
N ALA A 11 0.38 4.51 -8.42
CA ALA A 11 -0.40 4.17 -7.24
C ALA A 11 0.14 4.84 -5.97
N PHE A 12 1.48 4.88 -5.80
CA PHE A 12 2.12 5.52 -4.65
C PHE A 12 1.88 7.03 -4.61
N VAL A 13 2.04 7.74 -5.74
CA VAL A 13 1.87 9.20 -5.80
C VAL A 13 0.45 9.60 -5.39
N GLU A 14 -0.56 8.86 -5.85
CA GLU A 14 -1.94 9.14 -5.51
C GLU A 14 -2.25 8.83 -4.03
N ALA A 15 -1.77 7.70 -3.52
CA ALA A 15 -1.90 7.36 -2.10
C ALA A 15 -1.26 8.44 -1.20
N LYS A 16 -0.09 8.97 -1.61
CA LYS A 16 0.60 10.04 -0.89
C LYS A 16 -0.22 11.33 -0.88
N ARG A 17 -0.75 11.76 -2.04
CA ARG A 17 -1.58 12.98 -2.14
C ARG A 17 -2.83 12.91 -1.28
N LEU A 18 -3.52 11.78 -1.31
CA LEU A 18 -4.71 11.55 -0.49
C LEU A 18 -4.37 11.52 1.00
N THR A 19 -3.22 10.97 1.39
CA THR A 19 -2.73 10.99 2.79
C THR A 19 -2.47 12.43 3.25
N GLU A 20 -1.79 13.25 2.44
CA GLU A 20 -1.50 14.66 2.74
C GLU A 20 -2.79 15.50 2.82
N LEU A 21 -3.76 15.22 1.96
CA LEU A 21 -5.07 15.87 1.99
C LEU A 21 -5.85 15.49 3.26
N LEU A 22 -5.87 14.20 3.63
CA LEU A 22 -6.53 13.72 4.84
C LEU A 22 -5.93 14.39 6.09
N GLU A 23 -4.61 14.48 6.17
CA GLU A 23 -3.91 15.13 7.27
C GLU A 23 -4.27 16.62 7.38
N THR A 24 -4.34 17.33 6.25
CA THR A 24 -4.76 18.73 6.20
C THR A 24 -6.19 18.91 6.70
N LEU A 25 -7.14 18.11 6.20
CA LEU A 25 -8.55 18.17 6.61
C LEU A 25 -8.75 17.82 8.08
N TYR A 26 -7.97 16.86 8.60
CA TYR A 26 -7.96 16.52 10.01
C TYR A 26 -7.45 17.68 10.87
N ALA A 27 -6.33 18.31 10.48
CA ALA A 27 -5.77 19.46 11.19
C ALA A 27 -6.72 20.66 11.22
N ASP A 28 -7.47 20.88 10.13
CA ASP A 28 -8.47 21.95 10.01
C ASP A 28 -9.80 21.64 10.70
N GLY A 29 -9.96 20.45 11.31
CA GLY A 29 -11.21 20.03 11.96
C GLY A 29 -12.38 19.80 11.00
N ARG A 30 -12.11 19.58 9.70
CA ARG A 30 -13.12 19.39 8.65
C ARG A 30 -13.60 17.93 8.59
N CYS A 31 -14.17 17.42 9.68
CA CYS A 31 -14.45 15.99 9.88
C CYS A 31 -15.24 15.31 8.74
N GLY A 32 -16.26 15.96 8.17
CA GLY A 32 -17.05 15.37 7.07
C GLY A 32 -16.22 15.13 5.81
N HIS A 33 -15.43 16.11 5.39
CA HIS A 33 -14.53 15.97 4.23
C HIS A 33 -13.38 14.99 4.53
N ALA A 34 -12.89 14.97 5.77
CA ALA A 34 -11.86 14.01 6.17
C ALA A 34 -12.36 12.56 6.04
N ALA A 35 -13.63 12.30 6.38
CA ALA A 35 -14.23 10.97 6.21
C ALA A 35 -14.30 10.53 4.74
N GLU A 36 -14.77 11.41 3.85
CA GLU A 36 -14.82 11.12 2.41
C GLU A 36 -13.43 10.81 1.84
N VAL A 37 -12.41 11.60 2.22
CA VAL A 37 -11.03 11.37 1.77
C VAL A 37 -10.44 10.10 2.38
N ALA A 38 -10.74 9.79 3.64
CA ALA A 38 -10.27 8.57 4.28
C ALA A 38 -10.84 7.31 3.61
N ASP A 39 -12.14 7.32 3.27
CA ASP A 39 -12.77 6.22 2.54
C ASP A 39 -12.17 6.04 1.14
N ALA A 40 -12.01 7.15 0.39
CA ALA A 40 -11.38 7.12 -0.92
C ALA A 40 -9.91 6.63 -0.86
N LEU A 41 -9.17 7.02 0.19
CA LEU A 41 -7.81 6.55 0.40
C LEU A 41 -7.77 5.04 0.70
N VAL A 42 -8.69 4.52 1.52
CA VAL A 42 -8.78 3.08 1.75
C VAL A 42 -9.10 2.33 0.47
N GLU A 43 -10.10 2.80 -0.29
CA GLU A 43 -10.47 2.20 -1.57
C GLU A 43 -9.29 2.20 -2.56
N HIS A 44 -8.52 3.28 -2.62
CA HIS A 44 -7.33 3.35 -3.46
C HIS A 44 -6.27 2.31 -3.06
N TRP A 45 -6.00 2.14 -1.76
CA TRP A 45 -5.09 1.09 -1.28
C TRP A 45 -5.58 -0.30 -1.67
N GLU A 46 -6.84 -0.61 -1.42
CA GLU A 46 -7.43 -1.93 -1.69
C GLU A 46 -7.44 -2.25 -3.20
N THR A 47 -7.93 -1.32 -4.02
CA THR A 47 -8.21 -1.57 -5.45
C THR A 47 -7.01 -1.36 -6.37
N ARG A 48 -5.98 -0.64 -5.91
CA ARG A 48 -4.79 -0.34 -6.73
C ARG A 48 -3.55 -1.05 -6.20
N ILE A 49 -3.22 -0.89 -4.93
CA ILE A 49 -1.95 -1.38 -4.39
C ILE A 49 -2.08 -2.84 -3.95
N ILE A 50 -3.08 -3.17 -3.13
CA ILE A 50 -3.30 -4.55 -2.67
C ILE A 50 -3.70 -5.47 -3.83
N ALA A 51 -4.57 -5.02 -4.74
CA ALA A 51 -4.92 -5.78 -5.94
C ALA A 51 -3.71 -6.06 -6.84
N HIS A 52 -2.77 -5.11 -6.96
CA HIS A 52 -1.53 -5.30 -7.70
C HIS A 52 -0.62 -6.34 -7.01
N ALA A 53 -0.44 -6.21 -5.70
CA ALA A 53 0.29 -7.18 -4.88
C ALA A 53 -0.27 -8.62 -4.98
N GLU A 54 -1.60 -8.77 -5.03
CA GLU A 54 -2.26 -10.07 -5.23
C GLU A 54 -1.95 -10.66 -6.62
N ALA A 55 -2.02 -9.83 -7.67
CA ALA A 55 -1.68 -10.27 -9.02
C ALA A 55 -0.21 -10.71 -9.16
N GLU A 56 0.71 -10.01 -8.47
CA GLU A 56 2.12 -10.40 -8.41
C GLU A 56 2.31 -11.75 -7.71
N GLU A 57 1.65 -11.95 -6.57
CA GLU A 57 1.74 -13.20 -5.81
C GLU A 57 1.20 -14.41 -6.56
N GLU A 58 0.05 -14.26 -7.23
CA GLU A 58 -0.62 -15.34 -7.95
C GLU A 58 0.08 -15.70 -9.27
N GLY A 59 0.64 -14.69 -9.93
CA GLY A 59 1.33 -14.80 -11.21
C GLY A 59 2.85 -14.69 -11.07
N PHE A 60 3.34 -13.46 -11.10
CA PHE A 60 4.77 -13.13 -11.29
C PHE A 60 5.71 -13.82 -10.30
N TYR A 61 5.41 -13.78 -8.99
CA TYR A 61 6.25 -14.41 -7.96
C TYR A 61 6.24 -15.93 -8.09
N ARG A 62 5.08 -16.51 -8.41
CA ARG A 62 4.97 -17.96 -8.60
C ARG A 62 5.78 -18.43 -9.80
N GLU A 63 5.85 -17.64 -10.87
CA GLU A 63 6.69 -17.93 -12.04
C GLU A 63 8.18 -17.80 -11.68
N LYS A 64 8.59 -16.70 -11.04
CA LYS A 64 9.97 -16.47 -10.62
C LYS A 64 10.51 -17.56 -9.69
N ALA A 65 9.72 -18.00 -8.71
CA ALA A 65 10.11 -19.07 -7.78
C ALA A 65 10.32 -20.42 -8.50
N LYS A 66 9.53 -20.71 -9.54
CA LYS A 66 9.70 -21.94 -10.35
C LYS A 66 10.95 -21.89 -11.22
N GLU A 67 11.24 -20.74 -11.80
CA GLU A 67 12.41 -20.55 -12.66
C GLU A 67 13.72 -20.51 -11.86
N ARG A 68 13.69 -19.90 -10.67
CA ARG A 68 14.86 -19.66 -9.83
C ARG A 68 14.54 -19.95 -8.37
N GLY A 69 14.77 -21.19 -7.94
CA GLY A 69 14.52 -21.63 -6.56
C GLY A 69 15.27 -20.80 -5.50
N GLU A 70 16.43 -20.23 -5.86
CA GLU A 70 17.22 -19.32 -5.01
C GLU A 70 16.49 -18.02 -4.63
N LEU A 71 15.46 -17.61 -5.39
CA LEU A 71 14.66 -16.41 -5.09
C LEU A 71 13.57 -16.66 -4.05
N SER A 72 13.41 -17.89 -3.55
CA SER A 72 12.31 -18.24 -2.64
C SER A 72 12.32 -17.41 -1.36
N GLU A 73 13.50 -17.12 -0.80
CA GLU A 73 13.62 -16.28 0.41
C GLU A 73 13.27 -14.82 0.13
N VAL A 74 13.73 -14.28 -1.00
CA VAL A 74 13.40 -12.91 -1.44
C VAL A 74 11.90 -12.76 -1.64
N ILE A 75 11.27 -13.70 -2.35
CA ILE A 75 9.83 -13.70 -2.59
C ILE A 75 9.06 -13.79 -1.26
N ALA A 76 9.51 -14.60 -0.31
CA ALA A 76 8.88 -14.67 1.00
C ALA A 76 8.94 -13.33 1.77
N GLN A 77 10.04 -12.59 1.65
CA GLN A 77 10.17 -11.24 2.24
C GLN A 77 9.22 -10.24 1.57
N LEU A 78 9.17 -10.21 0.24
CA LEU A 78 8.28 -9.30 -0.49
C LEU A 78 6.79 -9.58 -0.19
N LYS A 79 6.41 -10.86 -0.11
CA LYS A 79 5.06 -11.26 0.34
C LYS A 79 4.76 -10.83 1.76
N ARG A 80 5.76 -10.89 2.66
CA ARG A 80 5.59 -10.45 4.04
C ARG A 80 5.24 -8.95 4.10
N ASP A 81 5.83 -8.13 3.24
CA ASP A 81 5.52 -6.71 3.13
C ASP A 81 4.08 -6.49 2.66
N HIS A 82 3.61 -7.27 1.67
CA HIS A 82 2.20 -7.26 1.25
C HIS A 82 1.27 -7.57 2.43
N ASP A 83 1.59 -8.58 3.23
CA ASP A 83 0.79 -8.94 4.41
C ASP A 83 0.79 -7.84 5.48
N MET A 84 1.90 -7.11 5.65
CA MET A 84 1.93 -5.91 6.51
C MET A 84 0.95 -4.85 6.00
N MET A 85 0.97 -4.58 4.69
CA MET A 85 0.07 -3.60 4.09
C MET A 85 -1.40 -4.02 4.22
N ARG A 86 -1.73 -5.29 3.94
CA ARG A 86 -3.07 -5.85 4.15
C ARG A 86 -3.53 -5.73 5.61
N THR A 87 -2.64 -6.00 6.56
CA THR A 87 -2.95 -5.89 8.00
C THR A 87 -3.28 -4.45 8.38
N LEU A 88 -2.43 -3.50 7.98
CA LEU A 88 -2.62 -2.09 8.32
C LEU A 88 -3.88 -1.50 7.68
N ILE A 89 -4.17 -1.82 6.41
CA ILE A 89 -5.38 -1.30 5.76
C ILE A 89 -6.66 -1.87 6.39
N ALA A 90 -6.66 -3.14 6.79
CA ALA A 90 -7.77 -3.75 7.51
C ALA A 90 -7.97 -3.14 8.91
N GLU A 91 -6.89 -2.80 9.62
CA GLU A 91 -6.95 -2.08 10.89
C GLU A 91 -7.53 -0.66 10.72
N ILE A 92 -7.10 0.07 9.68
CA ILE A 92 -7.65 1.38 9.34
C ILE A 92 -9.16 1.27 9.09
N ARG A 93 -9.58 0.34 8.21
CA ARG A 93 -10.99 0.13 7.86
C ARG A 93 -11.87 -0.11 9.09
N LYS A 94 -11.35 -0.84 10.09
CA LYS A 94 -12.06 -1.08 11.35
C LYS A 94 -12.21 0.17 12.21
N ARG A 95 -11.25 1.09 12.17
CA ARG A 95 -11.23 2.32 12.99
C ARG A 95 -12.01 3.48 12.37
N LEU A 96 -12.05 3.58 11.04
CA LEU A 96 -12.69 4.71 10.34
C LEU A 96 -14.14 5.00 10.78
N PRO A 97 -15.00 4.00 11.06
CA PRO A 97 -16.37 4.26 11.54
C PRO A 97 -16.43 4.88 12.95
N GLU A 98 -15.40 4.71 13.77
CA GLU A 98 -15.36 5.22 15.14
C GLU A 98 -14.89 6.68 15.15
N GLN A 99 -13.68 6.92 14.65
CA GLN A 99 -13.09 8.25 14.54
C GLN A 99 -11.88 8.25 13.61
N ILE A 100 -11.68 9.38 12.95
CA ILE A 100 -10.39 9.69 12.32
C ILE A 100 -9.55 10.39 13.37
N ASP A 101 -8.44 9.77 13.74
CA ASP A 101 -7.50 10.27 14.72
C ASP A 101 -6.05 10.18 14.22
N ARG A 102 -5.11 10.62 15.06
CA ARG A 102 -3.68 10.56 14.75
C ARG A 102 -3.18 9.14 14.49
N GLU A 103 -3.85 8.14 15.05
CA GLU A 103 -3.47 6.73 14.96
C GLU A 103 -3.89 6.16 13.59
N VAL A 104 -5.01 6.61 13.02
CA VAL A 104 -5.37 6.38 11.61
C VAL A 104 -4.35 7.03 10.66
N LEU A 105 -4.03 8.32 10.87
CA LEU A 105 -3.05 9.03 10.04
C LEU A 105 -1.66 8.35 10.07
N THR A 106 -1.23 7.93 11.26
CA THR A 106 0.05 7.24 11.45
C THR A 106 0.12 5.94 10.66
N ARG A 107 -0.98 5.17 10.59
CA ARG A 107 -1.01 3.94 9.77
C ARG A 107 -0.93 4.23 8.28
N PHE A 108 -1.58 5.27 7.77
CA PHE A 108 -1.45 5.65 6.36
C PHE A 108 -0.02 6.06 5.99
N HIS A 109 0.63 6.87 6.84
CA HIS A 109 2.05 7.20 6.65
C HIS A 109 2.95 5.94 6.72
N THR A 110 2.63 5.01 7.62
CA THR A 110 3.34 3.73 7.72
C THR A 110 3.19 2.90 6.43
N LEU A 111 1.97 2.82 5.88
CA LEU A 111 1.69 2.16 4.59
C LEU A 111 2.53 2.76 3.45
N LEU A 112 2.62 4.10 3.36
CA LEU A 112 3.46 4.76 2.36
C LEU A 112 4.92 4.35 2.48
N HIS A 113 5.46 4.29 3.70
CA HIS A 113 6.85 3.91 3.92
C HIS A 113 7.11 2.46 3.55
N ILE A 114 6.24 1.53 3.95
CA ILE A 114 6.34 0.12 3.59
C ILE A 114 6.29 -0.04 2.07
N ASN A 115 5.27 0.53 1.41
CA ASN A 115 5.12 0.40 -0.04
C ASN A 115 6.33 0.94 -0.81
N ARG A 116 6.88 2.10 -0.39
CA ARG A 116 8.06 2.66 -1.05
C ARG A 116 9.28 1.74 -0.94
N ILE A 117 9.53 1.17 0.24
CA ILE A 117 10.64 0.24 0.46
C ILE A 117 10.41 -1.03 -0.37
N HIS A 118 9.23 -1.63 -0.23
CA HIS A 118 8.82 -2.81 -0.97
C HIS A 118 8.99 -2.65 -2.49
N SER A 119 8.43 -1.60 -3.10
CA SER A 119 8.54 -1.39 -4.55
C SER A 119 10.00 -1.20 -5.00
N THR A 120 10.84 -0.57 -4.17
CA THR A 120 12.26 -0.37 -4.49
C THR A 120 13.02 -1.70 -4.45
N ASP A 121 12.76 -2.51 -3.42
CA ASP A 121 13.42 -3.80 -3.22
C ASP A 121 12.96 -4.81 -4.28
N GLU A 122 11.67 -4.85 -4.60
CA GLU A 122 11.13 -5.69 -5.66
C GLU A 122 11.77 -5.38 -7.01
N GLU A 123 11.83 -4.10 -7.38
CA GLU A 123 12.46 -3.67 -8.64
C GLU A 123 13.95 -4.01 -8.69
N ALA A 124 14.67 -3.94 -7.57
CA ALA A 124 16.09 -4.21 -7.51
C ALA A 124 16.43 -5.72 -7.50
N LEU A 125 15.55 -6.54 -6.93
CA LEU A 125 15.81 -7.96 -6.67
C LEU A 125 15.18 -8.89 -7.71
N LEU A 126 14.05 -8.51 -8.32
CA LEU A 126 13.30 -9.38 -9.23
C LEU A 126 13.34 -8.97 -10.72
N PHE A 127 13.80 -7.75 -11.03
CA PHE A 127 13.87 -7.20 -12.39
C PHE A 127 15.31 -6.85 -12.80
#